data_AF-A0A3N0CL64-F1
#
_entry.id   AF-A0A3N0CL64-F1
#
_cell.length_a   1.000
_cell.length_b   1.000
_cell.length_c   1.000
_cell.angle_alpha   90.00
_cell.angle_beta   90.00
_cell.angle_gamma   90.00
#
_symmetry.space_group_name_H-M   'P 1'
#
loop_
_entity.id
_entity.type
_entity.pdbx_description
1 polymer ?
#
loop_
_entity_poly.entity_id
_entity_poly.type
_entity_poly.pdbx_seq_one_letter_code
_entity_poly.pdbx_strand_id
1 'polypeptide(L)'
;MSGRSKQDLTKRDKRSVDMSPTAEELALADMWKRPPEDECEESNYPSALPGADEAKIRLNIRMVRHQVTWALVEFSIVLLTMYRGRWREVAEIDSCHDDDFHVHQNGRSIDARVGDPVTLGVIRTLEDVQEAYNLALTKVEDEWSTLKDRWHHG
;
A
#
# COMPACT_ATOMS: atom_id res chain seq x y z
N MET A 1 79.08 7.91 -29.91
CA MET A 1 78.14 6.81 -29.58
C MET A 1 76.90 7.44 -28.98
N SER A 2 75.79 7.43 -29.71
CA SER A 2 74.59 8.27 -29.50
C SER A 2 73.31 7.41 -29.60
N GLY A 3 72.30 7.73 -28.78
CA GLY A 3 70.88 7.30 -28.87
C GLY A 3 70.57 5.98 -28.15
N ARG A 4 69.79 5.91 -27.05
CA ARG A 4 68.31 6.10 -26.90
C ARG A 4 67.53 5.44 -28.06
N SER A 5 66.51 4.60 -27.88
CA SER A 5 65.50 4.50 -26.82
C SER A 5 64.82 3.13 -26.91
N LYS A 6 64.54 2.47 -25.78
CA LYS A 6 63.52 1.42 -25.70
C LYS A 6 62.16 2.13 -25.63
N GLN A 7 61.21 1.77 -26.49
CA GLN A 7 59.84 2.28 -26.42
C GLN A 7 58.92 1.26 -25.75
N ASP A 8 58.09 1.83 -24.88
CA ASP A 8 57.22 1.20 -23.90
C ASP A 8 56.02 0.47 -24.50
N LEU A 9 55.78 -0.71 -23.94
CA LEU A 9 54.53 -1.15 -23.32
C LEU A 9 53.24 -0.42 -23.72
N THR A 10 52.48 -1.15 -24.54
CA THR A 10 51.01 -1.16 -24.68
C THR A 10 50.23 -0.39 -23.59
N LYS A 11 49.77 0.81 -23.94
CA LYS A 11 48.68 1.49 -23.23
C LYS A 11 47.42 0.62 -23.30
N ARG A 12 47.04 0.02 -22.18
CA ARG A 12 45.68 -0.51 -21.98
C ARG A 12 44.72 0.67 -21.94
N ASP A 13 43.79 0.70 -22.89
CA ASP A 13 42.62 1.57 -22.84
C ASP A 13 41.87 1.32 -21.53
N LYS A 14 41.94 2.29 -20.62
CA LYS A 14 41.00 2.39 -19.52
C LYS A 14 39.69 2.92 -20.11
N ARG A 15 38.81 2.03 -20.56
CA ARG A 15 37.40 2.38 -20.75
C ARG A 15 36.89 2.84 -19.38
N SER A 16 36.58 4.13 -19.27
CA SER A 16 35.75 4.65 -18.20
C SER A 16 34.44 3.87 -18.20
N VAL A 17 34.15 3.16 -17.11
CA VAL A 17 32.81 2.62 -16.90
C VAL A 17 31.90 3.83 -16.82
N ASP A 18 30.93 3.90 -17.73
CA ASP A 18 29.89 4.88 -17.66
C ASP A 18 29.04 4.56 -16.41
N MET A 19 29.13 5.43 -15.41
CA MET A 19 28.37 5.34 -14.15
C MET A 19 27.06 6.13 -14.26
N SER A 20 26.69 6.56 -15.47
CA SER A 20 25.37 7.14 -15.70
C SER A 20 24.31 6.09 -15.38
N PRO A 21 23.24 6.47 -14.66
CA PRO A 21 22.14 5.56 -14.41
C PRO A 21 21.59 5.08 -15.75
N THR A 22 21.36 3.77 -15.82
CA THR A 22 20.74 3.11 -16.96
C THR A 22 19.31 3.62 -17.16
N ALA A 23 18.75 3.43 -18.37
CA ALA A 23 17.36 3.78 -18.62
C ALA A 23 16.37 3.05 -17.69
N GLU A 24 16.71 1.85 -17.22
CA GLU A 24 15.98 1.11 -16.18
C GLU A 24 16.09 1.78 -14.80
N GLU A 25 17.29 2.23 -14.40
CA GLU A 25 17.48 2.96 -13.13
C GLU A 25 16.81 4.35 -13.16
N LEU A 26 16.78 5.02 -14.32
CA LEU A 26 16.03 6.26 -14.51
C LEU A 26 14.51 6.03 -14.53
N ALA A 27 14.04 4.90 -15.06
CA ALA A 27 12.63 4.53 -15.01
C ALA A 27 12.16 4.17 -13.59
N LEU A 28 13.06 3.66 -12.74
CA LEU A 28 12.80 3.43 -11.31
C LEU A 28 12.89 4.72 -10.47
N ALA A 29 13.60 5.75 -10.93
CA ALA A 29 13.74 7.02 -10.24
C ALA A 29 12.45 7.87 -10.23
N ASP A 30 11.48 7.53 -11.10
CA ASP A 30 10.16 8.18 -11.22
C ASP A 30 9.05 7.40 -10.49
N MET A 31 9.40 6.39 -9.69
CA MET A 31 8.46 5.72 -8.80
C MET A 31 7.91 6.73 -7.79
N TRP A 32 6.57 6.74 -7.66
CA TRP A 32 5.85 7.61 -6.73
C TRP A 32 6.48 7.57 -5.35
N LYS A 33 6.76 8.77 -4.82
CA LYS A 33 7.21 8.94 -3.43
C LYS A 33 6.07 9.54 -2.66
N ARG A 34 5.72 8.89 -1.56
CA ARG A 34 4.77 9.42 -0.58
C ARG A 34 5.18 10.87 -0.22
N PRO A 35 4.27 11.85 -0.28
CA PRO A 35 4.53 13.18 0.24
C PRO A 35 4.96 13.14 1.72
N PRO A 36 5.75 14.12 2.19
CA PRO A 36 6.04 14.28 3.61
C PRO A 36 4.78 14.27 4.48
N GLU A 37 4.87 13.68 5.68
CA GLU A 37 3.72 13.54 6.59
C GLU A 37 3.14 14.91 7.01
N ASP A 38 3.97 15.94 7.13
CA ASP A 38 3.56 17.31 7.48
C ASP A 38 2.80 18.03 6.35
N GLU A 39 2.89 17.52 5.12
CA GLU A 39 2.09 17.97 3.96
C GLU A 39 0.78 17.18 3.81
N CYS A 40 0.47 16.29 4.75
CA CYS A 40 -0.71 15.44 4.71
C CYS A 40 -1.72 15.77 5.83
N GLU A 41 -2.99 15.46 5.60
CA GLU A 41 -4.07 15.52 6.59
C GLU A 41 -4.72 14.14 6.69
N GLU A 42 -4.92 13.67 7.92
CA GLU A 42 -5.62 12.42 8.20
C GLU A 42 -7.07 12.68 8.60
N SER A 43 -7.97 11.91 8.02
CA SER A 43 -9.40 11.89 8.37
C SER A 43 -9.84 10.47 8.68
N ASN A 44 -10.72 10.36 9.69
CA ASN A 44 -11.28 9.10 10.14
C ASN A 44 -12.78 9.25 10.32
N TYR A 45 -13.58 8.38 9.69
CA TYR A 45 -15.02 8.39 9.85
C TYR A 45 -15.65 7.00 9.76
N PRO A 46 -16.69 6.73 10.58
CA PRO A 46 -17.49 5.54 10.41
C PRO A 46 -18.34 5.65 9.14
N SER A 47 -18.52 4.53 8.44
CA SER A 47 -19.45 4.42 7.30
C SER A 47 -20.39 3.23 7.49
N ALA A 48 -21.64 3.41 7.08
CA ALA A 48 -22.60 2.33 6.98
C ALA A 48 -22.23 1.41 5.80
N LEU A 49 -22.56 0.12 5.92
CA LEU A 49 -22.48 -0.83 4.82
C LEU A 49 -23.88 -1.01 4.21
N PRO A 50 -24.06 -0.81 2.88
CA PRO A 50 -25.34 -1.04 2.23
C PRO A 50 -25.90 -2.44 2.54
N GLY A 51 -27.14 -2.49 3.02
CA GLY A 51 -27.82 -3.74 3.36
C GLY A 51 -27.38 -4.41 4.67
N ALA A 52 -26.43 -3.84 5.40
CA ALA A 52 -26.02 -4.31 6.72
C ALA A 52 -26.80 -3.59 7.84
N ASP A 53 -26.96 -4.27 8.98
CA ASP A 53 -27.49 -3.65 10.20
C ASP A 53 -26.39 -2.83 10.88
N GLU A 54 -26.46 -1.50 10.81
CA GLU A 54 -25.46 -0.57 11.37
C GLU A 54 -25.21 -0.76 12.88
N ALA A 55 -26.19 -1.29 13.62
CA ALA A 55 -26.01 -1.63 15.03
C ALA A 55 -25.09 -2.85 15.25
N LYS A 56 -24.83 -3.62 14.19
CA LYS A 56 -24.04 -4.85 14.22
C LYS A 56 -22.81 -4.82 13.32
N ILE A 57 -22.84 -4.05 12.24
CA ILE A 57 -21.79 -4.03 11.22
C ILE A 57 -21.56 -2.60 10.78
N ARG A 58 -20.30 -2.17 10.69
CA ARG A 58 -19.92 -0.87 10.16
C ARG A 58 -18.52 -0.91 9.56
N LEU A 59 -18.19 0.11 8.77
CA LEU A 59 -16.81 0.39 8.37
C LEU A 59 -16.25 1.50 9.24
N ASN A 60 -14.95 1.44 9.49
CA ASN A 60 -14.17 2.61 9.85
C ASN A 60 -13.22 2.89 8.70
N ILE A 61 -13.28 4.09 8.14
CA ILE A 61 -12.47 4.49 6.99
C ILE A 61 -11.47 5.55 7.45
N ARG A 62 -10.19 5.25 7.27
CA ARG A 62 -9.07 6.18 7.42
C ARG A 62 -8.60 6.61 6.05
N MET A 63 -8.41 7.91 5.86
CA MET A 63 -7.82 8.48 4.65
C MET A 63 -6.76 9.49 5.01
N VAL A 64 -5.62 9.42 4.32
CA VAL A 64 -4.56 10.43 4.34
C VAL A 64 -4.57 11.15 3.00
N ARG A 65 -4.68 12.47 3.02
CA ARG A 65 -4.72 13.30 1.80
C ARG A 65 -3.63 14.35 1.82
N HIS A 66 -3.08 14.66 0.66
CA HIS A 66 -2.16 15.77 0.51
C HIS A 66 -2.90 17.11 0.64
N GLN A 67 -2.42 18.02 1.49
CA GLN A 67 -3.16 19.23 1.89
C GLN A 67 -3.42 20.20 0.73
N VAL A 68 -2.52 20.28 -0.26
CA VAL A 68 -2.63 21.23 -1.37
C VAL A 68 -3.47 20.68 -2.52
N THR A 69 -3.21 19.44 -2.92
CA THR A 69 -3.83 18.83 -4.11
C THR A 69 -5.10 18.05 -3.78
N TRP A 70 -5.36 17.78 -2.49
CA TRP A 70 -6.44 16.90 -2.00
C TRP A 70 -6.38 15.46 -2.51
N ALA A 71 -5.26 15.08 -3.17
CA ALA A 71 -5.03 13.73 -3.65
C ALA A 71 -4.98 12.75 -2.47
N LEU A 72 -5.59 11.57 -2.66
CA LEU A 72 -5.50 10.47 -1.70
C LEU A 72 -4.08 9.90 -1.75
N VAL A 73 -3.45 9.80 -0.58
CA VAL A 73 -2.07 9.32 -0.42
C VAL A 73 -2.05 7.94 0.23
N GLU A 74 -2.97 7.68 1.14
CA GLU A 74 -3.10 6.41 1.84
C GLU A 74 -4.55 6.22 2.31
N PHE A 75 -4.97 4.97 2.44
CA PHE A 75 -6.24 4.64 3.08
C PHE A 75 -6.15 3.35 3.92
N SER A 76 -7.11 3.19 4.83
CA SER A 76 -7.46 1.92 5.45
C SER A 76 -8.98 1.83 5.61
N ILE A 77 -9.55 0.68 5.24
CA ILE A 77 -10.98 0.34 5.39
C ILE A 77 -11.07 -0.86 6.33
N VAL A 78 -11.58 -0.62 7.54
CA VAL A 78 -11.71 -1.64 8.57
C VAL A 78 -13.17 -2.07 8.69
N LEU A 79 -13.44 -3.36 8.44
CA LEU A 79 -14.73 -3.98 8.68
C LEU A 79 -14.88 -4.34 10.17
N LEU A 80 -15.88 -3.77 10.81
CA LEU A 80 -16.17 -3.98 12.23
C LEU A 80 -17.49 -4.73 12.43
N THR A 81 -17.52 -5.65 13.38
CA THR A 81 -18.73 -6.36 13.84
C THR A 81 -18.94 -6.23 15.34
N MET A 82 -20.20 -6.10 15.78
CA MET A 82 -20.57 -6.10 17.19
C MET A 82 -20.64 -7.56 17.69
N TYR A 83 -19.73 -7.92 18.59
CA TYR A 83 -19.68 -9.26 19.16
C TYR A 83 -19.46 -9.21 20.67
N ARG A 84 -20.38 -9.87 21.41
CA ARG A 84 -20.38 -9.89 22.88
C ARG A 84 -20.25 -8.48 23.51
N GLY A 85 -20.96 -7.51 22.92
CA GLY A 85 -21.00 -6.13 23.39
C GLY A 85 -19.76 -5.29 23.08
N ARG A 86 -18.87 -5.75 22.20
CA ARG A 86 -17.69 -5.00 21.75
C ARG A 86 -17.59 -5.02 20.23
N TRP A 87 -17.11 -3.91 19.66
CA TRP A 87 -16.69 -3.88 18.26
C TRP A 87 -15.42 -4.70 18.08
N ARG A 88 -15.41 -5.54 17.05
CA ARG A 88 -14.30 -6.41 16.67
C ARG A 88 -13.95 -6.19 15.22
N GLU A 89 -12.67 -6.14 14.94
CA GLU A 89 -12.15 -6.08 13.58
C GLU A 89 -12.25 -7.47 12.94
N VAL A 90 -12.87 -7.50 11.77
CA VAL A 90 -13.09 -8.71 10.98
C VAL A 90 -12.03 -8.79 9.89
N ALA A 91 -11.84 -7.69 9.18
CA ALA A 91 -10.87 -7.55 8.10
C ALA A 91 -10.49 -6.08 7.97
N GLU A 92 -9.32 -5.84 7.42
CA GLU A 92 -8.80 -4.52 7.08
C GLU A 92 -8.27 -4.58 5.66
N ILE A 93 -8.59 -3.57 4.84
CA ILE A 93 -7.94 -3.35 3.55
C ILE A 93 -7.21 -2.02 3.60
N ASP A 94 -5.89 -2.03 3.46
CA ASP A 94 -5.06 -0.85 3.62
C ASP A 94 -3.98 -0.73 2.55
N SER A 95 -3.44 0.48 2.42
CA SER A 95 -2.34 0.83 1.50
C SER A 95 -1.10 1.35 2.25
N CYS A 96 -0.91 0.93 3.51
CA CYS A 96 0.07 1.52 4.41
C CYS A 96 1.52 1.07 4.15
N HIS A 97 1.75 0.10 3.26
CA HIS A 97 3.04 -0.55 3.04
C HIS A 97 3.43 -0.55 1.56
N ASP A 98 4.72 -0.27 1.31
CA ASP A 98 5.53 -0.69 0.15
C ASP A 98 4.80 -0.91 -1.18
N ASP A 99 4.27 0.18 -1.76
CA ASP A 99 3.79 0.24 -3.13
C ASP A 99 2.65 -0.74 -3.47
N ASP A 100 1.87 -1.19 -2.49
CA ASP A 100 0.75 -2.10 -2.71
C ASP A 100 -0.39 -1.91 -1.68
N PHE A 101 -1.51 -2.58 -1.93
CA PHE A 101 -2.63 -2.63 -0.99
C PHE A 101 -3.08 -4.07 -0.77
N HIS A 102 -3.44 -4.38 0.47
CA HIS A 102 -3.64 -5.76 0.92
C HIS A 102 -4.92 -5.89 1.71
N VAL A 103 -5.41 -7.11 1.81
CA VAL A 103 -6.41 -7.47 2.81
C VAL A 103 -5.75 -8.25 3.95
N HIS A 104 -5.98 -7.76 5.16
CA HIS A 104 -5.71 -8.45 6.43
C HIS A 104 -7.01 -9.09 6.91
N GLN A 105 -6.92 -10.32 7.40
CA GLN A 105 -8.05 -11.00 8.02
C GLN A 105 -7.76 -11.22 9.48
N ASN A 106 -8.74 -10.93 10.34
CA ASN A 106 -8.60 -11.14 11.78
C ASN A 106 -9.33 -12.40 12.21
N GLY A 107 -8.86 -13.01 13.29
CA GLY A 107 -9.45 -14.20 13.89
C GLY A 107 -10.25 -13.85 15.12
N ARG A 108 -11.46 -14.41 15.25
CA ARG A 108 -12.33 -14.18 16.42
C ARG A 108 -11.71 -14.67 17.73
N SER A 109 -10.91 -15.74 17.70
CA SER A 109 -10.31 -16.38 18.88
C SER A 109 -9.11 -15.63 19.44
N ILE A 110 -8.32 -14.99 18.57
CA ILE A 110 -7.05 -14.34 18.91
C ILE A 110 -7.14 -12.82 18.92
N ASP A 111 -8.22 -12.23 18.38
CA ASP A 111 -8.40 -10.77 18.25
C ASP A 111 -7.20 -10.11 17.56
N ALA A 112 -6.64 -10.83 16.58
CA ALA A 112 -5.41 -10.51 15.88
C ALA A 112 -5.46 -11.10 14.46
N ARG A 113 -4.51 -10.67 13.62
CA ARG A 113 -4.37 -11.14 12.24
C ARG A 113 -4.21 -12.65 12.16
N VAL A 114 -4.90 -13.26 11.22
CA VAL A 114 -4.80 -14.68 10.86
C VAL A 114 -4.17 -14.79 9.48
N GLY A 115 -3.03 -15.47 9.42
CA GLY A 115 -2.28 -15.65 8.18
C GLY A 115 -1.51 -14.40 7.75
N ASP A 116 -0.99 -14.49 6.53
CA ASP A 116 -0.28 -13.39 5.88
C ASP A 116 -1.27 -12.48 5.13
N PRO A 117 -0.97 -11.18 5.00
CA PRO A 117 -1.76 -10.28 4.18
C PRO A 117 -1.80 -10.77 2.74
N VAL A 118 -2.95 -10.58 2.07
CA VAL A 118 -3.09 -10.91 0.66
C VAL A 118 -3.05 -9.63 -0.15
N THR A 119 -2.00 -9.45 -0.94
CA THR A 119 -1.88 -8.34 -1.89
C THR A 119 -3.02 -8.38 -2.90
N LEU A 120 -3.76 -7.28 -3.01
CA LEU A 120 -4.87 -7.11 -3.94
C LEU A 120 -4.44 -6.37 -5.21
N GLY A 121 -3.39 -5.56 -5.12
CA GLY A 121 -2.81 -4.86 -6.27
C GLY A 121 -1.63 -3.98 -5.87
N VAL A 122 -0.96 -3.41 -6.88
CA VAL A 122 0.25 -2.58 -6.74
C VAL A 122 -0.11 -1.12 -6.98
N ILE A 123 0.45 -0.23 -6.18
CA ILE A 123 0.34 1.22 -6.25
C ILE A 123 1.65 1.78 -6.81
N ARG A 124 1.60 2.41 -7.98
CA ARG A 124 2.76 3.07 -8.59
C ARG A 124 2.60 4.58 -8.70
N THR A 125 1.38 5.08 -8.52
CA THR A 125 0.98 6.48 -8.68
C THR A 125 -0.09 6.87 -7.66
N LEU A 126 -0.33 8.17 -7.48
CA LEU A 126 -1.47 8.67 -6.68
C LEU A 126 -2.83 8.26 -7.26
N GLU A 127 -2.91 8.11 -8.58
CA GLU A 127 -4.12 7.65 -9.26
C GLU A 127 -4.42 6.20 -8.86
N ASP A 128 -3.39 5.35 -8.78
CA ASP A 128 -3.53 3.97 -8.31
C ASP A 128 -4.05 3.90 -6.86
N VAL A 129 -3.66 4.83 -5.98
CA VAL A 129 -4.19 4.89 -4.60
C VAL A 129 -5.71 5.12 -4.62
N GLN A 130 -6.18 6.02 -5.48
CA GLN A 130 -7.60 6.32 -5.59
C GLN A 130 -8.39 5.17 -6.22
N GLU A 131 -7.83 4.49 -7.21
CA GLU A 131 -8.41 3.28 -7.80
C GLU A 131 -8.45 2.12 -6.79
N ALA A 132 -7.36 1.91 -6.06
CA ALA A 132 -7.25 0.91 -5.00
C ALA A 132 -8.28 1.14 -3.91
N TYR A 133 -8.50 2.40 -3.49
CA TYR A 133 -9.56 2.74 -2.54
C TYR A 133 -10.95 2.34 -3.05
N ASN A 134 -11.27 2.68 -4.31
CA ASN A 134 -12.57 2.36 -4.89
C ASN A 134 -12.78 0.84 -5.00
N LEU A 135 -11.73 0.10 -5.37
CA LEU A 135 -11.76 -1.35 -5.43
C LEU A 135 -11.91 -1.97 -4.04
N ALA A 136 -11.16 -1.47 -3.04
CA ALA A 136 -11.25 -1.91 -1.67
C ALA A 136 -12.65 -1.71 -1.09
N LEU A 137 -13.26 -0.55 -1.33
CA LEU A 137 -14.61 -0.26 -0.89
C LEU A 137 -15.63 -1.21 -1.52
N THR A 138 -15.58 -1.36 -2.85
CA THR A 138 -16.45 -2.30 -3.59
C THR A 138 -16.29 -3.72 -3.06
N LYS A 139 -15.04 -4.16 -2.84
CA LYS A 139 -14.74 -5.49 -2.34
C LYS A 139 -15.34 -5.73 -0.95
N VAL A 140 -15.21 -4.76 -0.03
CA VAL A 140 -15.81 -4.89 1.29
C VAL A 140 -17.34 -4.85 1.21
N GLU A 141 -17.92 -4.01 0.36
CA GLU A 141 -19.37 -3.95 0.14
C GLU A 141 -19.94 -5.26 -0.44
N ASP A 142 -19.22 -5.92 -1.34
CA ASP A 142 -19.66 -7.18 -1.95
C ASP A 142 -19.40 -8.39 -1.03
N GLU A 143 -18.31 -8.39 -0.27
CA GLU A 143 -17.82 -9.57 0.43
C GLU A 143 -17.99 -9.52 1.96
N TRP A 144 -18.51 -8.45 2.55
CA TRP A 144 -18.57 -8.29 4.02
C TRP A 144 -19.29 -9.46 4.71
N SER A 145 -20.33 -10.02 4.08
CA SER A 145 -21.09 -11.15 4.63
C SER A 145 -20.20 -12.39 4.74
N THR A 146 -19.44 -12.69 3.68
CA THR A 146 -18.49 -13.80 3.62
C THR A 146 -17.32 -13.59 4.60
N LEU A 147 -16.79 -12.37 4.69
CA LEU A 147 -15.72 -12.03 5.64
C LEU A 147 -16.17 -12.22 7.09
N LYS A 148 -17.36 -11.73 7.43
CA LYS A 148 -17.97 -11.89 8.75
C LYS A 148 -18.25 -13.36 9.07
N ASP A 149 -18.77 -14.12 8.11
CA ASP A 149 -19.05 -15.54 8.31
C ASP A 149 -17.77 -16.34 8.49
N ARG A 150 -16.71 -16.04 7.73
CA ARG A 150 -15.37 -16.61 7.96
C ARG A 150 -14.87 -16.30 9.36
N TRP A 151 -14.97 -15.06 9.81
CA TRP A 151 -14.57 -14.66 11.16
C TRP A 151 -15.38 -15.37 12.26
N HIS A 152 -16.66 -15.66 12.02
CA HIS A 152 -17.49 -16.39 12.98
C HIS A 152 -17.21 -17.90 13.05
N HIS A 153 -16.64 -18.51 12.01
CA HIS A 153 -16.49 -19.96 11.92
C HIS A 153 -15.03 -20.45 11.83
N GLY A 154 -14.08 -19.56 11.52
CA GLY A 154 -12.64 -19.77 11.68
C GLY A 154 -12.18 -19.56 13.13
#